data_AF-A0A1L9RAT5-F1
#
_entry.id   AF-A0A1L9RAT5-F1
#
_cell.length_a   1.000
_cell.length_b   1.000
_cell.length_c   1.000
_cell.angle_alpha   90.00
_cell.angle_beta   90.00
_cell.angle_gamma   90.00
#
_symmetry.space_group_name_H-M   'P 1'
#
loop_
_entity.id
_entity.type
_entity.pdbx_description
1 polymer ?
#
loop_
_entity_poly.entity_id
_entity_poly.type
_entity_poly.pdbx_seq_one_letter_code
_entity_poly.pdbx_strand_id
1 'polypeptide(L)'
;MPCRRRRRRPFLTMAKIEKQQLQEILFHRAQRFDFRRHLAEYSTLDLDTIEKMCFETIEEDEENLELVALKVANRPDASIFPFLEGIRPKEHPTWHISRARCLPRYTYAWAIKAGNTDMFDMKLISLDGESFVDMEIPDMHGETYVVILFPRTCVKNDMRERLPAVCNHLMSSDEIGIVISQSEFQKM
;
A
#
# COMPACT_ATOMS: atom_id res chain seq x y z
N MET A 1 21.01 -51.03 -42.34
CA MET A 1 19.98 -50.03 -41.97
C MET A 1 20.59 -48.63 -42.09
N PRO A 2 20.02 -47.69 -42.86
CA PRO A 2 20.61 -46.37 -42.99
C PRO A 2 20.21 -45.49 -41.80
N CYS A 3 21.20 -45.00 -41.07
CA CYS A 3 21.02 -44.01 -40.01
C CYS A 3 20.41 -42.72 -40.62
N ARG A 4 19.14 -42.42 -40.28
CA ARG A 4 18.53 -41.13 -40.60
C ARG A 4 19.34 -40.02 -39.93
N ARG A 5 20.20 -39.35 -40.71
CA ARG A 5 20.88 -38.11 -40.27
C ARG A 5 19.78 -37.12 -39.87
N ARG A 6 19.65 -36.82 -38.58
CA ARG A 6 18.83 -35.71 -38.09
C ARG A 6 19.36 -34.45 -38.78
N ARG A 7 18.62 -33.91 -39.76
CA ARG A 7 18.93 -32.61 -40.37
C ARG A 7 18.99 -31.60 -39.22
N ARG A 8 20.17 -31.04 -38.97
CA ARG A 8 20.35 -29.93 -38.03
C ARG A 8 19.51 -28.77 -38.56
N ARG A 9 18.59 -28.29 -37.73
CA ARG A 9 17.78 -27.11 -38.07
C ARG A 9 18.71 -25.90 -38.18
N PRO A 10 18.55 -25.03 -39.17
CA PRO A 10 19.32 -23.78 -39.25
C PRO A 10 19.21 -22.98 -37.95
N PHE A 11 20.30 -22.38 -37.49
CA PHE A 11 20.32 -21.57 -36.27
C PHE A 11 19.25 -20.48 -36.26
N LEU A 12 19.01 -19.82 -37.41
CA LEU A 12 17.95 -18.82 -37.57
C LEU A 12 16.54 -19.37 -37.28
N THR A 13 16.25 -20.60 -37.69
CA THR A 13 14.97 -21.25 -37.36
C THR A 13 14.89 -21.63 -35.89
N MET A 14 15.99 -22.00 -35.25
CA MET A 14 16.02 -22.28 -33.81
C MET A 14 15.77 -21.02 -32.99
N ALA A 15 16.48 -19.93 -33.30
CA ALA A 15 16.31 -18.63 -32.63
C ALA A 15 14.88 -18.09 -32.77
N LYS A 16 14.24 -18.27 -33.95
CA LYS A 16 12.84 -17.85 -34.15
C LYS A 16 11.86 -18.65 -33.29
N ILE A 17 12.05 -19.97 -33.20
CA ILE A 17 11.22 -20.86 -32.37
C ILE A 17 11.40 -20.52 -30.89
N GLU A 18 12.65 -20.36 -30.44
CA GLU A 18 12.94 -19.98 -29.05
C GLU A 18 12.32 -18.63 -28.68
N LYS A 19 12.38 -17.64 -29.57
CA LYS A 19 11.72 -16.35 -29.36
C LYS A 19 10.20 -16.47 -29.24
N GLN A 20 9.56 -17.28 -30.08
CA GLN A 20 8.11 -17.52 -29.98
C GLN A 20 7.74 -18.22 -28.67
N GLN A 21 8.49 -19.25 -28.28
CA GLN A 21 8.26 -19.95 -27.01
C GLN A 21 8.45 -19.02 -25.81
N LEU A 22 9.46 -18.16 -25.82
CA LEU A 22 9.66 -17.16 -24.77
C LEU A 22 8.50 -16.16 -24.72
N GLN A 23 8.02 -15.69 -25.88
CA GLN A 23 6.86 -14.80 -25.92
C GLN A 23 5.60 -15.46 -25.34
N GLU A 24 5.34 -16.72 -25.66
CA GLU A 24 4.21 -17.47 -25.10
C GLU A 24 4.35 -17.65 -23.58
N ILE A 25 5.56 -17.98 -23.09
CA ILE A 25 5.83 -18.10 -21.65
C ILE A 25 5.61 -16.76 -20.94
N LEU A 26 6.12 -15.66 -21.51
CA LEU A 26 5.94 -14.32 -20.95
C LEU A 26 4.48 -13.91 -20.96
N PHE A 27 3.76 -14.19 -22.03
CA PHE A 27 2.33 -13.92 -22.15
C PHE A 27 1.51 -14.70 -21.12
N HIS A 28 1.77 -16.01 -20.97
CA HIS A 28 1.10 -16.82 -19.96
C HIS A 28 1.44 -16.38 -18.54
N ARG A 29 2.69 -15.98 -18.27
CA ARG A 29 3.06 -15.39 -16.98
C ARG A 29 2.30 -14.09 -16.76
N ALA A 30 2.28 -13.19 -17.73
CA ALA A 30 1.56 -11.93 -17.65
C ALA A 30 0.06 -12.14 -17.38
N GLN A 31 -0.57 -13.11 -18.05
CA GLN A 31 -1.97 -13.47 -17.77
C GLN A 31 -2.18 -14.05 -16.38
N ARG A 32 -1.26 -14.90 -15.90
CA ARG A 32 -1.36 -15.53 -14.58
C ARG A 32 -1.13 -14.55 -13.43
N PHE A 33 -0.36 -13.50 -13.69
CA PHE A 33 -0.10 -12.41 -12.74
C PHE A 33 -0.89 -11.15 -13.10
N ASP A 34 -1.95 -11.27 -13.91
CA ASP A 34 -2.84 -10.14 -14.18
C ASP A 34 -3.63 -9.85 -12.91
N PHE A 35 -3.21 -8.79 -12.22
CA PHE A 35 -3.81 -8.33 -10.98
C PHE A 35 -5.33 -8.12 -11.13
N ARG A 36 -5.81 -7.64 -12.28
CA ARG A 36 -7.23 -7.41 -12.53
C ARG A 36 -8.02 -8.71 -12.51
N ARG A 37 -7.45 -9.77 -13.10
CA ARG A 37 -8.07 -11.10 -13.13
C ARG A 37 -8.09 -11.72 -11.74
N HIS A 38 -6.98 -11.63 -11.01
CA HIS A 38 -6.90 -12.06 -9.62
C HIS A 38 -7.94 -11.34 -8.74
N LEU A 39 -8.10 -10.03 -8.91
CA LEU A 39 -9.10 -9.25 -8.21
C LEU A 39 -10.53 -9.66 -8.57
N ALA A 40 -10.83 -9.86 -9.86
CA ALA A 40 -12.15 -10.30 -10.31
C ALA A 40 -12.51 -11.66 -9.67
N GLU A 41 -11.57 -12.61 -9.68
CA GLU A 41 -11.74 -13.92 -9.06
C GLU A 41 -11.90 -13.82 -7.53
N TYR A 42 -11.10 -12.97 -6.87
CA TYR A 42 -11.13 -12.80 -5.42
C TYR A 42 -12.38 -12.06 -4.91
N SER A 43 -12.78 -11.00 -5.60
CA SER A 43 -13.90 -10.13 -5.22
C SER A 43 -15.24 -10.57 -5.80
N THR A 44 -15.26 -11.60 -6.65
CA THR A 44 -16.43 -12.08 -7.40
C THR A 44 -17.09 -11.00 -8.30
N LEU A 45 -16.31 -9.98 -8.66
CA LEU A 45 -16.72 -8.90 -9.57
C LEU A 45 -16.36 -9.25 -11.02
N ASP A 46 -17.06 -8.62 -11.97
CA ASP A 46 -16.72 -8.74 -13.38
C ASP A 46 -15.46 -7.92 -13.73
N LEU A 47 -14.79 -8.32 -14.82
CA LEU A 47 -13.52 -7.72 -15.23
C LEU A 47 -13.68 -6.25 -15.64
N ASP A 48 -14.81 -5.88 -16.27
CA ASP A 48 -15.08 -4.49 -16.67
C ASP A 48 -15.20 -3.59 -15.44
N THR A 49 -15.91 -4.04 -14.40
CA THR A 49 -16.02 -3.31 -13.13
C THR A 49 -14.66 -3.16 -12.46
N ILE A 50 -13.82 -4.19 -12.44
CA ILE A 50 -12.45 -4.09 -11.90
C ILE A 50 -11.60 -3.12 -12.73
N GLU A 51 -11.73 -3.14 -14.05
CA GLU A 51 -11.01 -2.24 -14.94
C GLU A 51 -11.41 -0.78 -14.67
N LYS A 52 -12.70 -0.50 -14.55
CA LYS A 52 -13.21 0.81 -14.15
C LYS A 52 -12.69 1.23 -12.78
N MET A 53 -12.73 0.34 -11.79
CA MET A 53 -12.20 0.61 -10.46
C MET A 53 -10.70 0.89 -10.45
N CYS A 54 -9.92 0.33 -11.37
CA CYS A 54 -8.48 0.57 -11.47
C CYS A 54 -8.15 1.88 -12.21
N PHE A 55 -8.96 2.29 -13.19
CA PHE A 55 -8.58 3.33 -14.16
C PHE A 55 -9.48 4.55 -14.28
N GLU A 56 -10.73 4.49 -13.81
CA GLU A 56 -11.57 5.70 -13.78
C GLU A 56 -11.00 6.71 -12.77
N THR A 57 -11.54 7.92 -12.70
CA THR A 57 -11.20 8.92 -11.68
C THR A 57 -12.39 9.06 -10.75
N ILE A 58 -12.19 8.96 -9.43
CA ILE A 58 -13.30 9.18 -8.49
C ILE A 58 -13.18 10.61 -8.01
N GLU A 59 -13.91 11.53 -8.65
CA GLU A 59 -13.90 12.94 -8.27
C GLU A 59 -14.60 13.15 -6.91
N GLU A 60 -15.59 12.33 -6.55
CA GLU A 60 -16.51 12.51 -5.42
C GLU A 60 -16.04 11.94 -4.06
N ASP A 61 -14.92 11.23 -3.99
CA ASP A 61 -14.51 10.50 -2.77
C ASP A 61 -13.86 11.38 -1.68
N GLU A 62 -13.66 12.68 -1.92
CA GLU A 62 -13.00 13.58 -0.94
C GLU A 62 -13.76 13.68 0.38
N GLU A 63 -15.09 13.61 0.35
CA GLU A 63 -15.93 13.69 1.55
C GLU A 63 -15.89 12.41 2.40
N ASN A 64 -15.44 11.29 1.82
CA ASN A 64 -15.43 9.97 2.47
C ASN A 64 -14.01 9.46 2.78
N LEU A 65 -13.00 10.35 2.77
CA LEU A 65 -11.63 9.96 3.08
C LEU A 65 -11.48 9.70 4.58
N GLU A 66 -11.07 8.47 4.90
CA GLU A 66 -10.79 8.02 6.26
C GLU A 66 -9.35 8.33 6.63
N LEU A 67 -9.07 8.46 7.92
CA LEU A 67 -7.71 8.45 8.43
C LEU A 67 -7.19 7.01 8.46
N VAL A 68 -5.99 6.80 7.94
CA VAL A 68 -5.36 5.47 7.87
C VAL A 68 -4.05 5.51 8.63
N ALA A 69 -3.90 4.69 9.67
CA ALA A 69 -2.67 4.58 10.43
C ALA A 69 -2.05 3.18 10.27
N LEU A 70 -0.75 3.11 10.01
CA LEU A 70 -0.04 1.88 9.65
C LEU A 70 1.22 1.74 10.50
N LYS A 71 1.43 0.55 11.08
CA LYS A 71 2.71 0.16 11.68
C LYS A 71 3.66 -0.30 10.58
N VAL A 72 4.85 0.27 10.56
CA VAL A 72 5.87 -0.07 9.57
C VAL A 72 7.20 -0.29 10.28
N ALA A 73 7.86 -1.40 9.95
CA ALA A 73 9.15 -1.76 10.54
C ALA A 73 10.30 -0.86 10.05
N ASN A 74 10.16 -0.35 8.84
CA ASN A 74 11.08 0.59 8.22
C ASN A 74 10.26 1.75 7.66
N ARG A 75 10.90 2.90 7.43
CA ARG A 75 10.33 3.97 6.62
C ARG A 75 9.89 3.39 5.26
N PRO A 76 8.60 3.39 4.86
CA PRO A 76 8.20 3.00 3.52
C PRO A 76 8.87 3.90 2.47
N ASP A 77 9.78 3.30 1.72
CA ASP A 77 10.58 4.02 0.73
C ASP A 77 9.86 4.22 -0.62
N ALA A 78 8.72 3.56 -0.87
CA ALA A 78 7.97 3.81 -2.13
C ALA A 78 6.56 3.20 -2.24
N SER A 79 6.20 2.16 -1.49
CA SER A 79 4.96 1.40 -1.76
C SER A 79 4.08 1.24 -0.53
N ILE A 80 3.04 2.06 -0.42
CA ILE A 80 2.02 1.95 0.63
C ILE A 80 0.95 0.91 0.28
N PHE A 81 0.90 0.46 -0.97
CA PHE A 81 -0.15 -0.44 -1.47
C PHE A 81 -0.25 -1.78 -0.71
N PRO A 82 0.86 -2.51 -0.43
CA PRO A 82 0.77 -3.76 0.33
C PRO A 82 0.24 -3.56 1.75
N PHE A 83 0.49 -2.39 2.34
CA PHE A 83 -0.02 -2.05 3.66
C PHE A 83 -1.53 -1.79 3.61
N LEU A 84 -2.00 -1.02 2.62
CA LEU A 84 -3.43 -0.80 2.38
C LEU A 84 -4.18 -2.11 2.12
N GLU A 85 -3.57 -3.04 1.38
CA GLU A 85 -4.15 -4.37 1.19
C GLU A 85 -4.26 -5.14 2.51
N GLY A 86 -3.23 -5.07 3.36
CA GLY A 86 -3.18 -5.77 4.65
C GLY A 86 -4.21 -5.29 5.68
N ILE A 87 -4.64 -4.02 5.60
CA ILE A 87 -5.62 -3.44 6.53
C ILE A 87 -7.03 -3.31 5.94
N ARG A 88 -7.26 -3.87 4.74
CA ARG A 88 -8.55 -3.72 4.07
C ARG A 88 -9.70 -4.29 4.93
N PRO A 89 -10.86 -3.60 5.01
CA PRO A 89 -12.06 -4.17 5.60
C PRO A 89 -12.47 -5.46 4.88
N LYS A 90 -12.90 -6.48 5.63
CA LYS A 90 -13.24 -7.79 5.05
C LYS A 90 -14.46 -7.72 4.14
N GLU A 91 -15.35 -6.77 4.43
CA GLU A 91 -16.58 -6.46 3.72
C GLU A 91 -16.31 -5.74 2.39
N HIS A 92 -15.10 -5.17 2.23
CA HIS A 92 -14.72 -4.34 1.08
C HIS A 92 -13.40 -4.82 0.45
N PRO A 93 -13.43 -5.93 -0.32
CA PRO A 93 -12.21 -6.56 -0.85
C PRO A 93 -11.39 -5.66 -1.77
N THR A 94 -12.00 -4.67 -2.42
CA THR A 94 -11.36 -3.70 -3.33
C THR A 94 -11.04 -2.35 -2.68
N TRP A 95 -11.30 -2.16 -1.37
CA TRP A 95 -11.07 -0.89 -0.65
C TRP A 95 -9.68 -0.30 -0.88
N HIS A 96 -8.65 -1.15 -0.83
CA HIS A 96 -7.26 -0.76 -0.99
C HIS A 96 -6.96 -0.15 -2.39
N ILE A 97 -7.71 -0.53 -3.42
CA ILE A 97 -7.61 0.05 -4.78
C ILE A 97 -8.17 1.47 -4.78
N SER A 98 -9.38 1.65 -4.25
CA SER A 98 -10.03 2.96 -4.15
C SER A 98 -9.19 3.93 -3.32
N ARG A 99 -8.62 3.45 -2.21
CA ARG A 99 -7.73 4.27 -1.36
C ARG A 99 -6.39 4.55 -2.02
N ALA A 100 -5.79 3.60 -2.72
CA ALA A 100 -4.57 3.84 -3.49
C ALA A 100 -4.77 4.96 -4.53
N ARG A 101 -5.93 5.01 -5.17
CA ARG A 101 -6.30 6.08 -6.13
C ARG A 101 -6.48 7.44 -5.46
N CYS A 102 -6.90 7.45 -4.20
CA CYS A 102 -7.05 8.68 -3.41
C CYS A 102 -5.75 9.18 -2.76
N LEU A 103 -4.63 8.44 -2.85
CA LEU A 103 -3.35 8.85 -2.22
C LEU A 103 -2.90 10.29 -2.54
N PRO A 104 -3.09 10.84 -3.76
CA PRO A 104 -2.75 12.24 -4.02
C PRO A 104 -3.53 13.27 -3.18
N ARG A 105 -4.69 12.88 -2.63
CA ARG A 105 -5.55 13.69 -1.75
C ARG A 105 -5.21 13.55 -0.28
N TYR A 106 -4.38 12.57 0.05
CA TYR A 106 -3.81 12.41 1.38
C TYR A 106 -2.57 13.29 1.54
N THR A 107 -2.36 13.71 2.77
CA THR A 107 -1.04 14.04 3.30
C THR A 107 -0.68 13.02 4.37
N TYR A 108 0.52 13.11 4.92
CA TYR A 108 1.03 12.12 5.84
C TYR A 108 1.70 12.73 7.07
N ALA A 109 1.67 11.96 8.15
CA ALA A 109 2.44 12.19 9.35
C ALA A 109 3.25 10.94 9.70
N TRP A 110 4.36 11.17 10.41
CA TRP A 110 5.22 10.12 10.92
C TRP A 110 5.36 10.26 12.41
N ALA A 111 5.18 9.16 13.13
CA ALA A 111 5.47 9.07 14.54
C ALA A 111 6.36 7.85 14.82
N ILE A 112 7.14 7.95 15.88
CA ILE A 112 7.88 6.83 16.46
C ILE A 112 7.52 6.70 17.92
N LYS A 113 7.65 5.48 18.44
CA LYS A 113 7.62 5.26 19.88
C LYS A 113 8.88 5.86 20.50
N ALA A 114 8.71 6.84 21.38
CA ALA A 114 9.79 7.47 22.11
C ALA A 114 10.19 6.63 23.34
N GLY A 115 11.41 6.08 23.31
CA GLY A 115 12.06 5.52 24.49
C GLY A 115 11.67 4.09 24.88
N ASN A 116 12.44 3.53 25.82
CA ASN A 116 12.33 2.16 26.33
C ASN A 116 11.39 2.00 27.53
N THR A 117 10.53 2.99 27.82
CA THR A 117 9.61 2.89 28.96
C THR A 117 8.27 2.28 28.55
N ASP A 118 7.61 1.61 29.51
CA ASP A 118 6.30 0.96 29.33
C ASP A 118 5.16 1.95 29.03
N MET A 119 5.41 3.26 29.12
CA MET A 119 4.50 4.28 28.61
C MET A 119 4.70 4.42 27.10
N PHE A 120 3.63 4.24 26.33
CA PHE A 120 3.56 4.58 24.92
C PHE A 120 3.61 6.11 24.77
N ASP A 121 4.81 6.68 24.88
CA ASP A 121 5.04 8.06 24.50
C ASP A 121 5.36 8.07 23.01
N MET A 122 4.55 8.76 22.20
CA MET A 122 4.71 8.80 20.74
C MET A 122 5.24 10.16 20.35
N LYS A 123 6.40 10.16 19.68
CA LYS A 123 7.01 11.39 19.17
C LYS A 123 6.69 11.56 17.69
N LEU A 124 6.01 12.65 17.38
CA LEU A 124 5.78 13.08 16.00
C LEU A 124 7.11 13.54 15.38
N ILE A 125 7.53 12.88 14.30
CA ILE A 125 8.74 13.21 13.55
C ILE A 125 8.43 14.24 12.48
N SER A 126 7.33 14.04 11.74
CA SER A 126 6.92 14.97 10.70
C SER A 126 5.41 14.99 10.50
N LEU A 127 4.92 16.12 10.00
CA LEU A 127 3.52 16.36 9.65
C LEU A 127 3.49 17.17 8.37
N ASP A 128 2.84 16.65 7.34
CA ASP A 128 2.68 17.35 6.06
C ASP A 128 4.01 17.84 5.45
N GLY A 129 5.05 17.01 5.57
CA GLY A 129 6.39 17.33 5.08
C GLY A 129 7.22 18.25 5.98
N GLU A 130 6.64 18.83 7.03
CA GLU A 130 7.38 19.59 8.05
C GLU A 130 8.04 18.62 9.03
N SER A 131 9.36 18.69 9.20
CA SER A 131 10.10 17.89 10.18
C SER A 131 10.18 18.62 11.52
N PHE A 132 9.87 17.92 12.62
CA PHE A 132 9.98 18.43 13.99
C PHE A 132 11.24 17.93 14.70
N VAL A 133 12.02 17.10 14.03
CA VAL A 133 13.23 16.47 14.58
C VAL A 133 14.35 16.60 13.55
N ASP A 134 15.54 17.00 13.99
CA ASP A 134 16.74 16.91 13.14
C ASP A 134 17.01 15.42 12.87
N MET A 135 16.90 15.02 11.60
CA MET A 135 17.00 13.62 11.17
C MET A 135 18.42 13.02 11.28
N GLU A 136 19.34 13.67 12.00
CA GLU A 136 20.64 13.11 12.39
C GLU A 136 20.52 12.17 13.60
N ILE A 137 19.45 11.39 13.70
CA ILE A 137 19.32 10.37 14.75
C ILE A 137 19.95 9.06 14.22
N PRO A 138 21.04 8.59 14.85
CA PRO A 138 21.73 7.38 14.43
C PRO A 138 20.96 6.13 14.87
N ASP A 139 20.86 5.14 13.99
CA ASP A 139 20.48 3.75 14.24
C ASP A 139 19.30 3.50 15.20
N MET A 140 18.09 3.82 14.74
CA MET A 140 16.83 3.32 15.34
C MET A 140 16.51 1.91 14.83
N HIS A 141 17.45 0.99 15.02
CA HIS A 141 17.27 -0.42 14.70
C HIS A 141 16.34 -1.08 15.72
N GLY A 142 15.12 -1.44 15.28
CA GLY A 142 14.13 -2.16 16.09
C GLY A 142 12.95 -1.31 16.57
N GLU A 143 12.90 -0.02 16.24
CA GLU A 143 11.74 0.82 16.57
C GLU A 143 10.60 0.64 15.55
N THR A 144 9.35 0.65 16.05
CA THR A 144 8.16 0.61 15.20
C THR A 144 7.77 2.03 14.81
N TYR A 145 7.73 2.29 13.51
CA TYR A 145 7.25 3.54 12.97
C TYR A 145 5.75 3.47 12.75
N VAL A 146 5.08 4.61 12.89
CA VAL A 146 3.67 4.77 12.54
C VAL A 146 3.57 5.79 11.42
N VAL A 147 3.01 5.36 10.29
CA VAL A 147 2.65 6.23 9.16
C VAL A 147 1.17 6.50 9.23
N ILE A 148 0.80 7.78 9.14
CA ILE A 148 -0.60 8.19 9.23
C ILE A 148 -0.92 8.97 7.97
N LEU A 149 -1.87 8.46 7.19
CA LEU A 149 -2.45 9.16 6.06
C LEU A 149 -3.72 9.86 6.54
N PHE A 150 -3.81 11.15 6.29
CA PHE A 150 -5.03 11.91 6.56
C PHE A 150 -5.37 12.86 5.40
N PRO A 151 -6.65 13.19 5.21
CA PRO A 151 -7.09 14.07 4.13
C PRO A 151 -6.37 15.43 4.21
N ARG A 152 -5.96 15.98 3.06
CA ARG A 152 -5.37 17.32 2.98
C ARG A 152 -6.32 18.44 3.44
N THR A 153 -7.61 18.16 3.46
CA THR A 153 -8.66 19.06 3.93
C THR A 153 -8.71 19.18 5.45
N CYS A 154 -8.03 18.31 6.20
CA CYS A 154 -8.00 18.36 7.66
C CYS A 154 -7.22 19.57 8.20
N VAL A 155 -7.70 20.14 9.31
CA VAL A 155 -7.04 21.27 10.00
C VAL A 155 -5.79 20.76 10.72
N LYS A 156 -4.61 21.29 10.34
CA LYS A 156 -3.30 20.82 10.85
C LYS A 156 -3.16 20.85 12.38
N ASN A 157 -3.72 21.86 13.04
CA ASN A 157 -3.62 22.01 14.49
C ASN A 157 -4.38 20.89 15.22
N ASP A 158 -5.61 20.61 14.80
CA ASP A 158 -6.42 19.51 15.34
C ASP A 158 -5.74 18.15 15.14
N MET A 159 -5.09 17.96 13.99
CA MET A 159 -4.29 16.77 13.73
C MET A 159 -3.15 16.63 14.73
N ARG A 160 -2.37 17.69 14.96
CA ARG A 160 -1.21 17.63 15.87
C ARG A 160 -1.58 17.23 17.30
N GLU A 161 -2.73 17.67 17.79
CA GLU A 161 -3.20 17.37 19.15
C GLU A 161 -3.75 15.94 19.27
N ARG A 162 -4.38 15.41 18.22
CA ARG A 162 -5.09 14.12 18.26
C ARG A 162 -4.30 12.93 17.73
N LEU A 163 -3.34 13.16 16.82
CA LEU A 163 -2.50 12.10 16.25
C LEU A 163 -1.78 11.24 17.31
N PRO A 164 -1.29 11.78 18.45
CA PRO A 164 -0.72 10.94 19.51
C PRO A 164 -1.70 9.91 20.06
N ALA A 165 -2.99 10.24 20.21
CA ALA A 165 -4.01 9.31 20.68
C ALA A 165 -4.24 8.18 19.68
N VAL A 166 -4.27 8.50 18.37
CA VAL A 166 -4.36 7.51 17.29
C VAL A 166 -3.15 6.56 17.31
N CYS A 167 -1.93 7.10 17.42
CA CYS A 167 -0.72 6.30 17.51
C CYS A 167 -0.74 5.37 18.71
N ASN A 168 -1.14 5.86 19.87
CA ASN A 168 -1.22 5.07 21.10
C ASN A 168 -2.26 3.95 20.98
N HIS A 169 -3.42 4.25 20.39
CA HIS A 169 -4.44 3.26 20.12
C HIS A 169 -3.90 2.14 19.22
N LEU A 170 -3.30 2.50 18.08
CA LEU A 170 -2.72 1.52 17.16
C LEU A 170 -1.61 0.69 17.83
N MET A 171 -0.75 1.33 18.62
CA MET A 171 0.40 0.66 19.26
C MET A 171 0.01 -0.24 20.43
N SER A 172 -1.17 -0.02 21.01
CA SER A 172 -1.79 -0.94 21.99
C SER A 172 -2.50 -2.14 21.34
N SER A 173 -2.80 -2.06 20.04
CA SER A 173 -3.42 -3.15 19.27
C SER A 173 -2.35 -4.11 18.73
N ASP A 174 -2.71 -5.35 18.42
CA ASP A 174 -1.85 -6.29 17.67
C ASP A 174 -1.97 -6.11 16.14
N GLU A 175 -2.81 -5.17 15.69
CA GLU A 175 -3.04 -4.92 14.28
C GLU A 175 -1.87 -4.19 13.61
N ILE A 176 -1.65 -4.49 12.33
CA ILE A 176 -0.63 -3.84 11.48
C ILE A 176 -1.03 -2.43 11.05
N GLY A 177 -2.30 -2.06 11.23
CA GLY A 177 -2.83 -0.74 10.95
C GLY A 177 -4.34 -0.68 11.17
N ILE A 178 -4.87 0.54 11.21
CA ILE A 178 -6.27 0.84 11.48
C ILE A 178 -6.81 1.86 10.49
N VAL A 179 -8.11 1.77 10.25
CA VAL A 179 -8.89 2.75 9.48
C VAL A 179 -9.83 3.45 10.46
N ILE A 180 -9.79 4.78 10.51
CA ILE A 180 -10.59 5.60 11.41
C ILE A 180 -11.44 6.53 10.55
N SER A 181 -12.76 6.44 10.70
CA SER A 181 -13.68 7.36 10.03
C SER A 181 -13.54 8.78 10.60
N GLN A 182 -13.93 9.81 9.83
CA GLN A 182 -13.90 11.18 10.30
C GLN A 182 -14.72 11.37 11.60
N SER A 183 -15.85 10.67 11.71
CA SER A 183 -16.74 10.73 12.87
C SER A 183 -16.12 10.12 14.14
N GLU A 184 -15.28 9.09 14.00
CA GLU A 184 -14.55 8.46 15.10
C GLU A 184 -13.35 9.31 15.50
N PHE A 185 -12.64 9.86 14.51
CA PHE A 185 -11.52 10.76 14.74
C PHE A 185 -11.94 12.01 15.53
N GLN A 186 -13.14 12.54 15.30
CA GLN A 186 -13.68 13.67 16.05
C GLN A 186 -13.98 13.34 17.53
N LYS A 187 -14.15 12.07 17.89
CA LYS A 187 -14.47 11.61 19.25
C LYS A 187 -13.24 11.22 20.07
N MET A 188 -12.10 11.01 19.41
CA MET A 188 -10.79 10.80 20.04
C MET A 188 -10.21 12.13 20.51
#